data_AF-A0A7W1WSY9-F1
#
_entry.id   AF-A0A7W1WSY9-F1
#
_cell.length_a   1.000
_cell.length_b   1.000
_cell.length_c   1.000
_cell.angle_alpha   90.00
_cell.angle_beta   90.00
_cell.angle_gamma   90.00
#
_symmetry.space_group_name_H-M   'P 1'
#
loop_
_entity.id
_entity.type
_entity.pdbx_description
1 polymer ?
#
loop_
_entity_poly.entity_id
_entity_poly.type
_entity_poly.pdbx_seq_one_letter_code
_entity_poly.pdbx_strand_id
1 'polypeptide(L)' 'MSLSEMERETVIQFDESTNLATVYTASWTVARSLKKAGYKPVKKSQGGWWFKIPVEGISIQGEKDTTKIG' A
#
# COMPACT_ATOMS: atom_id res chain seq x y z
N MET A 1 5.05 3.27 22.72
CA MET A 1 3.79 3.60 22.03
C MET A 1 3.66 2.70 20.82
N SER A 2 3.00 1.56 20.99
CA SER A 2 2.65 0.66 19.89
C SER A 2 1.44 1.25 19.16
N LEU A 3 1.59 1.58 17.89
CA LEU A 3 0.46 1.88 16.99
C LEU A 3 -0.54 0.73 17.10
N SER A 4 -1.82 1.06 17.28
CA SER A 4 -2.90 0.08 17.28
C SER A 4 -2.93 -0.68 15.94
N GLU A 5 -3.40 -1.92 15.92
CA GLU A 5 -3.43 -2.74 14.70
C GLU A 5 -4.17 -2.04 13.55
N MET A 6 -5.20 -1.24 13.86
CA MET A 6 -5.91 -0.38 12.90
C MET A 6 -5.04 0.72 12.27
N GLU A 7 -4.06 1.27 12.98
CA GLU A 7 -3.16 2.32 12.44
C GLU A 7 -2.12 1.77 11.46
N ARG A 8 -2.03 0.44 11.32
CA ARG A 8 -1.12 -0.24 10.39
C ARG A 8 -1.79 -0.71 9.11
N GLU A 9 -3.06 -0.40 8.91
CA GLU A 9 -3.77 -0.87 7.73
C GLU A 9 -3.16 -0.28 6.45
N THR A 10 -2.84 -1.18 5.51
CA THR A 10 -2.37 -0.85 4.17
C THR A 10 -3.24 -1.62 3.20
N VAL A 11 -3.99 -0.90 2.38
CA VAL A 11 -4.89 -1.46 1.37
C VAL A 11 -4.22 -1.29 0.02
N ILE A 12 -4.10 -2.38 -0.73
CA ILE A 12 -3.55 -2.39 -2.08
C ILE A 12 -4.66 -2.84 -3.02
N GLN A 13 -5.11 -1.93 -3.88
CA GLN A 13 -6.06 -2.23 -4.94
C GLN A 13 -5.33 -2.35 -6.27
N PHE A 14 -5.34 -3.53 -6.85
CA PHE A 14 -4.80 -3.78 -8.18
C PHE A 14 -5.83 -3.38 -9.23
N ASP A 15 -5.39 -2.65 -10.24
CA ASP A 15 -6.15 -2.45 -11.46
C ASP A 15 -5.68 -3.53 -12.45
N GLU A 16 -6.58 -4.42 -12.86
CA GLU A 16 -6.24 -5.50 -13.81
C GLU A 16 -6.19 -4.99 -15.27
N SER A 17 -6.79 -3.83 -15.53
CA SER A 17 -6.85 -3.23 -16.88
C SER A 17 -5.66 -2.33 -17.17
N THR A 18 -5.11 -1.69 -16.14
CA THR A 18 -3.92 -0.85 -16.23
C THR A 18 -2.92 -1.41 -15.23
N ASN A 19 -1.69 -1.75 -15.62
CA ASN A 19 -0.65 -2.41 -14.79
C ASN A 19 -0.18 -1.57 -13.57
N LEU A 20 -1.12 -1.03 -12.81
CA LEU A 20 -1.02 -0.07 -11.75
C LEU A 20 -1.82 -0.57 -10.56
N ALA A 21 -1.40 -0.17 -9.38
CA ALA A 21 -2.10 -0.41 -8.15
C ALA A 21 -2.22 0.89 -7.38
N THR A 22 -3.36 1.05 -6.71
CA THR A 22 -3.60 2.13 -5.77
C THR A 22 -3.32 1.60 -4.36
N VAL A 23 -2.32 2.18 -3.70
CA VAL A 23 -1.97 1.83 -2.32
C VAL A 23 -2.45 2.93 -1.40
N TYR A 24 -3.33 2.59 -0.47
CA TYR A 24 -3.64 3.40 0.68
C TYR A 24 -2.86 2.89 1.90
N THR A 25 -2.25 3.79 2.67
CA THR A 25 -1.63 3.42 3.95
C THR A 25 -1.82 4.53 4.98
N ALA A 26 -2.24 4.15 6.17
CA ALA A 26 -2.23 5.02 7.36
C ALA A 26 -0.86 5.01 8.05
N SER A 27 0.00 4.03 7.75
CA SER A 27 1.30 3.87 8.38
C SER A 27 2.33 4.85 7.82
N TRP A 28 2.86 5.72 8.69
CA TRP A 28 3.93 6.63 8.32
C TRP A 28 5.19 5.90 7.82
N THR A 29 5.48 4.72 8.38
CA THR A 29 6.62 3.89 7.97
C THR A 29 6.47 3.43 6.53
N VAL A 30 5.30 2.91 6.16
CA VAL A 30 5.01 2.45 4.79
C VAL A 30 5.03 3.64 3.82
N ALA A 31 4.38 4.75 4.18
CA ALA A 31 4.39 5.95 3.37
C ALA A 31 5.80 6.53 3.16
N ARG A 32 6.68 6.43 4.16
CA ARG A 32 8.09 6.84 4.07
C ARG A 32 8.87 5.92 3.15
N SER A 33 8.67 4.60 3.23
CA SER A 33 9.30 3.63 2.34
C SER A 33 8.89 3.84 0.89
N LEU A 34 7.61 4.06 0.62
CA LEU A 34 7.11 4.36 -0.73
C LEU A 34 7.72 5.65 -1.30
N LYS A 35 7.84 6.70 -0.49
CA LYS A 35 8.54 7.93 -0.89
C LYS A 35 10.02 7.71 -1.18
N LYS A 36 10.72 6.91 -0.35
CA LYS A 36 12.12 6.56 -0.56
C LYS A 36 12.34 5.76 -1.85
N ALA A 37 11.37 4.91 -2.22
CA ALA A 37 11.36 4.19 -3.48
C ALA A 37 11.05 5.07 -4.71
N GLY A 38 10.82 6.38 -4.51
CA GLY A 38 10.57 7.34 -5.59
C GLY A 38 9.09 7.61 -5.87
N TYR A 39 8.16 6.96 -5.16
CA TYR A 39 6.73 7.15 -5.38
C TYR A 39 6.19 8.39 -4.68
N LYS A 40 5.41 9.18 -5.43
CA LYS A 40 4.77 10.39 -4.92
C LYS A 40 3.33 10.07 -4.48
N PRO A 41 2.89 10.58 -3.32
CA PRO A 41 1.51 10.39 -2.91
C PRO A 41 0.58 11.17 -3.85
N VAL A 42 -0.43 10.49 -4.40
CA VAL A 42 -1.46 11.08 -5.26
C VAL A 42 -2.53 11.81 -4.45
N LYS A 43 -2.72 11.41 -3.19
CA LYS A 43 -3.64 12.05 -2.25
C LYS A 43 -3.11 11.93 -0.82
N LYS A 44 -3.38 12.95 0.00
CA LYS A 44 -3.15 12.96 1.45
C LYS A 44 -4.46 13.30 2.13
N SER A 45 -4.87 12.53 3.14
CA SER A 45 -5.96 12.89 4.04
C SER A 45 -5.46 12.85 5.48
N GLN A 46 -6.28 13.32 6.43
CA GLN A 46 -5.95 13.26 7.86
C GLN A 46 -5.67 11.84 8.39
N GLY A 47 -6.10 10.79 7.66
CA GLY A 47 -5.93 9.39 8.06
C GLY A 47 -4.86 8.60 7.28
N GLY A 48 -4.28 9.13 6.20
CA GLY A 48 -3.30 8.37 5.43
C GLY A 48 -2.88 8.95 4.08
N TRP A 49 -2.08 8.16 3.37
CA TRP A 49 -1.50 8.50 2.08
C TRP A 49 -1.96 7.51 1.01
N TRP A 50 -2.33 8.03 -0.15
CA TRP A 50 -2.59 7.24 -1.34
C TRP A 50 -1.43 7.37 -2.31
N PHE A 51 -1.04 6.26 -2.92
CA PHE A 51 -0.02 6.17 -3.95
C PHE A 51 -0.59 5.43 -5.16
N LYS A 52 -0.11 5.78 -6.35
CA LYS A 52 -0.25 4.95 -7.54
C LYS A 52 1.11 4.41 -7.90
N ILE A 53 1.25 3.10 -7.92
CA ILE A 53 2.52 2.42 -8.19
C ILE A 53 2.29 1.29 -9.19
N PRO A 54 3.23 1.00 -10.10
CA PRO A 54 3.11 -0.13 -11.00
C PRO A 54 3.07 -1.44 -10.19
N VAL A 55 2.32 -2.43 -10.66
CA VAL A 55 2.18 -3.73 -9.96
C VAL A 55 3.55 -4.40 -9.78
N GLU A 56 4.43 -4.28 -10.78
CA GLU A 56 5.82 -4.77 -10.73
C GLU A 56 6.68 -4.08 -9.65
N GLY A 57 6.30 -2.87 -9.24
CA GLY A 57 6.93 -2.12 -8.16
C GLY A 57 6.47 -2.55 -6.77
N ILE A 58 5.47 -3.45 -6.67
CA ILE A 58 4.95 -3.97 -5.41
C ILE A 58 5.66 -5.28 -5.09
N SER A 59 6.72 -5.20 -4.28
CA SER A 59 7.29 -6.38 -3.65
C SER A 59 6.60 -6.60 -2.29
N ILE A 60 5.50 -7.37 -2.29
CA ILE A 60 4.91 -7.86 -1.04
C ILE A 60 5.77 -9.03 -0.55
N GLN A 61 6.78 -8.73 0.26
CA GLN A 61 7.46 -9.75 1.09
C GLN A 61 6.63 -9.95 2.36
N GLY A 62 5.59 -10.76 2.25
CA GLY A 62 4.78 -11.27 3.36
C GLY A 62 4.23 -12.63 2.95
N GLU A 63 3.89 -13.49 3.92
CA GLU A 63 3.17 -14.73 3.62
C GLU A 63 1.92 -14.39 2.82
N LYS A 64 1.91 -14.82 1.55
CA LYS A 64 0.73 -14.70 0.70
C LYS A 64 -0.24 -15.78 1.15
N ASP A 65 -1.13 -15.46 2.09
CA ASP A 65 -2.34 -16.24 2.30
C ASP A 65 -3.25 -16.05 1.08
N THR A 66 -2.98 -16.82 0.03
CA THR A 66 -3.90 -16.93 -1.10
C THR A 66 -5.00 -17.91 -0.70
N THR A 67 -6.11 -17.41 -0.19
CA THR A 67 -7.33 -18.23 -0.05
C THR A 67 -7.81 -18.59 -1.45
N LYS A 68 -7.53 -19.82 -1.89
CA LYS A 68 -8.21 -20.42 -3.03
C LYS A 68 -9.61 -20.81 -2.57
N ILE A 69 -10.60 -19.99 -2.90
CA ILE A 69 -12.00 -20.40 -2.92
C ILE A 69 -12.14 -21.36 -4.11
N GLY A 70 -12.29 -22.65 -3.80
CA GLY A 70 -12.65 -23.71 -4.73
C GLY A 70 -14.15 -23.98 -4.72
#